data_AF-A0A1G8TEF1-F1
#
_entry.id   AF-A0A1G8TEF1-F1
#
_cell.length_a   1.000
_cell.length_b   1.000
_cell.length_c   1.000
_cell.angle_alpha   90.00
_cell.angle_beta   90.00
_cell.angle_gamma   90.00
#
_symmetry.space_group_name_H-M   'P 1'
#
loop_
_entity.id
_entity.type
_entity.pdbx_description
1 polymer ?
#
loop_
_entity_poly.entity_id
_entity_poly.type
_entity_poly.pdbx_seq_one_letter_code
_entity_poly.pdbx_strand_id
1 'polypeptide(L)'
;MSTQQPPARRERKKAETRRSIADAALRLFALRGFDAVTVNEIAEAADVSAKTVFNYFPVKEQLFFEHEPLLPGDPAETVRQRTPGGRGPVALDRLLRADPVGDLALFGRIYRGSETLRAYGRELFAAREHALAEALAEETDGLRPRILAASVLGPLRQVWESILLEAAERVPPGEAVARGVRTLEEAYAVLGGAFESFLRRQAPAPHHAPPIPEEQPRAHRGERPSIRRVADLAGVSATTVSHTLNGRRPVAEETRRRVLRAIEELGYRPNVLARGLRTSRSQTIGLIIPDITNPFYPALARGLQDVLGPAGYDQIISNTDGVRRVEQAAIEHMIARQVDGLAFAVFHTHAEDLLPAIEAGIPVVRLGGRLVQRGVDLVHSDDEGGAAEATRYLLSCGYRRIAFVCGPAAEGPAAERVAGYRGALADAGVAPDRALVAHTHFSRAGGAEGVARLLELAEPPDAVLCANDVMAIGALDVAAQRGLRVPDDLAVMGFDDIDAAGMVSPGLTTMANPALEIGQATAVRLLERLRGAVDEPSTELVVPARLVRRQSA
;
A
#
# COMPACT_ATOMS: atom_id res chain seq x y z
N MET A 1 9.55 -28.98 -55.09
CA MET A 1 10.24 -27.70 -54.82
C MET A 1 9.28 -26.73 -54.14
N SER A 2 9.36 -26.58 -52.83
CA SER A 2 8.95 -25.37 -52.13
C SER A 2 9.71 -25.34 -50.81
N THR A 3 10.76 -24.54 -50.78
CA THR A 3 11.73 -24.38 -49.71
C THR A 3 11.09 -23.73 -48.49
N GLN A 4 10.89 -24.50 -47.41
CA GLN A 4 10.80 -23.93 -46.07
C GLN A 4 12.14 -23.24 -45.77
N GLN A 5 12.13 -21.92 -45.64
CA GLN A 5 13.28 -21.17 -45.13
C GLN A 5 13.55 -21.56 -43.67
N PRO A 6 14.83 -21.67 -43.24
CA PRO A 6 15.19 -22.15 -41.91
C PRO A 6 14.73 -21.18 -40.80
N PRO A 7 14.39 -21.70 -39.59
CA PRO A 7 13.84 -20.92 -38.46
C PRO A 7 14.68 -19.69 -38.08
N ALA A 8 16.00 -19.75 -38.26
CA ALA A 8 16.93 -18.64 -38.00
C ALA A 8 16.67 -17.38 -38.85
N ARG A 9 16.16 -17.52 -40.10
CA ARG A 9 15.84 -16.37 -40.96
C ARG A 9 14.58 -15.64 -40.48
N ARG A 10 13.61 -16.38 -39.95
CA ARG A 10 12.36 -15.83 -39.41
C ARG A 10 12.64 -15.06 -38.11
N GLU A 11 13.48 -15.59 -37.24
CA GLU A 11 13.89 -14.92 -36.00
C GLU A 11 14.71 -13.66 -36.25
N ARG A 12 15.67 -13.69 -37.19
CA ARG A 12 16.40 -12.49 -37.63
C ARG A 12 15.46 -11.41 -38.14
N LYS A 13 14.49 -11.78 -38.99
CA LYS A 13 13.50 -10.82 -39.51
C LYS A 13 12.63 -10.21 -38.41
N LYS A 14 12.24 -11.00 -37.39
CA LYS A 14 11.51 -10.49 -36.21
C LYS A 14 12.35 -9.50 -35.40
N ALA A 15 13.62 -9.81 -35.17
CA ALA A 15 14.55 -8.93 -34.45
C ALA A 15 14.82 -7.63 -35.22
N GLU A 16 14.98 -7.69 -36.55
CA GLU A 16 15.10 -6.51 -37.41
C GLU A 16 13.84 -5.64 -37.36
N THR A 17 12.65 -6.26 -37.39
CA THR A 17 11.37 -5.54 -37.31
C THR A 17 11.19 -4.86 -35.95
N ARG A 18 11.52 -5.55 -34.85
CA ARG A 18 11.49 -5.00 -33.49
C ARG A 18 12.42 -3.79 -33.34
N ARG A 19 13.65 -3.93 -33.82
CA ARG A 19 14.66 -2.87 -33.80
C ARG A 19 14.21 -1.65 -34.62
N SER A 20 13.63 -1.86 -35.80
CA SER A 20 13.07 -0.78 -36.64
C SER A 20 11.99 0.01 -35.89
N ILE A 21 11.08 -0.69 -35.20
CA ILE A 21 10.01 -0.08 -34.40
C ILE A 21 10.58 0.74 -33.23
N ALA A 22 11.54 0.18 -32.50
CA ALA A 22 12.17 0.86 -31.36
C ALA A 22 12.93 2.12 -31.81
N ASP A 23 13.72 2.03 -32.88
CA ASP A 23 14.50 3.15 -33.41
C ASP A 23 13.59 4.27 -33.95
N ALA A 24 12.49 3.92 -34.62
CA ALA A 24 11.49 4.87 -35.08
C ALA A 24 10.78 5.58 -33.91
N ALA A 25 10.41 4.83 -32.87
CA ALA A 25 9.77 5.37 -31.67
C ALA A 25 10.68 6.38 -30.96
N LEU A 26 11.93 6.02 -30.71
CA LEU A 26 12.91 6.87 -30.02
C LEU A 26 13.16 8.19 -30.77
N ARG A 27 13.27 8.13 -32.10
CA ARG A 27 13.42 9.34 -32.94
C ARG A 27 12.21 10.24 -32.86
N LEU A 28 10.99 9.69 -32.88
CA LEU A 28 9.78 10.49 -32.78
C LEU A 28 9.63 11.10 -31.39
N PHE A 29 9.91 10.34 -30.32
CA PHE A 29 9.90 10.84 -28.94
C PHE A 29 10.91 11.98 -28.75
N ALA A 30 12.07 11.88 -29.38
CA ALA A 30 13.09 12.91 -29.37
C ALA A 30 12.61 14.25 -29.96
N LEU A 31 11.86 14.17 -31.06
CA LEU A 31 11.43 15.34 -31.83
C LEU A 31 10.18 16.01 -31.25
N ARG A 32 9.26 15.22 -30.71
CA ARG A 32 7.90 15.68 -30.37
C ARG A 32 7.53 15.48 -28.91
N GLY A 33 8.34 14.76 -28.13
CA GLY A 33 8.04 14.37 -26.76
C GLY A 33 7.27 13.06 -26.71
N PHE A 34 7.44 12.30 -25.62
CA PHE A 34 6.88 10.95 -25.45
C PHE A 34 5.35 10.95 -25.61
N ASP A 35 4.64 11.85 -24.94
CA ASP A 35 3.17 11.85 -24.91
C ASP A 35 2.53 12.28 -26.24
N ALA A 36 3.24 13.04 -27.08
CA ALA A 36 2.73 13.60 -28.32
C ALA A 36 2.88 12.68 -29.56
N VAL A 37 3.47 11.50 -29.37
CA VAL A 37 3.75 10.52 -30.43
C VAL A 37 2.79 9.34 -30.31
N THR A 38 2.05 9.07 -31.37
CA THR A 38 1.07 7.98 -31.43
C THR A 38 1.69 6.69 -31.97
N VAL A 39 1.06 5.54 -31.68
CA VAL A 39 1.47 4.24 -32.21
C VAL A 39 1.41 4.19 -33.74
N ASN A 40 0.48 4.92 -34.36
CA ASN A 40 0.35 4.99 -35.82
C ASN A 40 1.53 5.72 -36.46
N GLU A 41 2.01 6.80 -35.84
CA GLU A 41 3.18 7.54 -36.34
C GLU A 41 4.46 6.72 -36.19
N ILE A 42 4.58 5.93 -35.11
CA ILE A 42 5.69 4.98 -34.93
C ILE A 42 5.63 3.88 -36.00
N ALA A 43 4.44 3.36 -36.28
CA ALA A 43 4.23 2.33 -37.30
C ALA A 43 4.58 2.83 -38.70
N GLU A 44 4.15 4.04 -39.04
CA GLU A 44 4.47 4.72 -40.30
C GLU A 44 5.98 4.95 -40.43
N ALA A 45 6.64 5.47 -39.37
CA ALA A 45 8.07 5.72 -39.37
C ALA A 45 8.94 4.45 -39.41
N ALA A 46 8.42 3.32 -38.93
CA ALA A 46 9.09 2.02 -38.96
C ALA A 46 8.74 1.16 -40.19
N ASP A 47 7.89 1.67 -41.10
CA ASP A 47 7.34 0.95 -42.26
C ASP A 47 6.66 -0.39 -41.89
N VAL A 48 5.83 -0.36 -40.84
CA VAL A 48 5.05 -1.51 -40.37
C VAL A 48 3.60 -1.11 -40.06
N SER A 49 2.73 -2.09 -39.83
CA SER A 49 1.37 -1.78 -39.35
C SER A 49 1.36 -1.46 -37.85
N ALA A 50 0.42 -0.62 -37.41
CA ALA A 50 0.21 -0.34 -35.98
C ALA A 50 -0.06 -1.61 -35.16
N LYS A 51 -0.74 -2.60 -35.77
CA LYS A 51 -0.91 -3.94 -35.19
C LYS A 51 0.42 -4.64 -34.94
N THR A 52 1.41 -4.46 -35.82
CA THR A 52 2.75 -5.04 -35.66
C THR A 52 3.51 -4.36 -34.52
N VAL A 53 3.37 -3.04 -34.35
CA VAL A 53 3.92 -2.30 -33.21
C VAL A 53 3.34 -2.82 -31.90
N PHE A 54 2.02 -2.91 -31.79
CA PHE A 54 1.34 -3.41 -30.58
C PHE A 54 1.67 -4.87 -30.25
N ASN A 55 1.83 -5.73 -31.26
CA ASN A 55 2.20 -7.13 -31.07
C ASN A 55 3.61 -7.32 -30.47
N TYR A 56 4.53 -6.38 -30.75
CA TYR A 56 5.88 -6.42 -30.19
C TYR A 56 6.00 -5.62 -28.90
N PHE A 57 5.24 -4.54 -28.77
CA PHE A 57 5.24 -3.63 -27.63
C PHE A 57 3.80 -3.31 -27.21
N PRO A 58 3.16 -4.20 -26.42
CA PRO A 58 1.80 -4.01 -25.90
C PRO A 58 1.61 -2.74 -25.05
N VAL A 59 2.67 -2.28 -24.40
CA VAL A 59 2.68 -1.02 -23.64
C VAL A 59 3.82 -0.13 -24.15
N LYS A 60 3.55 1.18 -24.24
CA LYS A 60 4.41 2.15 -24.92
C LYS A 60 5.78 2.31 -24.23
N GLU A 61 5.85 2.02 -22.95
CA GLU A 61 7.04 2.04 -22.10
C GLU A 61 8.06 0.98 -22.53
N GLN A 62 7.62 -0.16 -23.08
CA GLN A 62 8.51 -1.23 -23.53
C GLN A 62 9.40 -0.83 -24.72
N LEU A 63 9.04 0.23 -25.45
CA LEU A 63 9.83 0.77 -26.55
C LEU A 63 11.18 1.34 -26.09
N PHE A 64 11.38 1.59 -24.79
CA PHE A 64 12.64 2.09 -24.23
C PHE A 64 13.63 1.01 -23.80
N PHE A 65 13.16 -0.22 -23.54
CA PHE A 65 13.94 -1.24 -22.84
C PHE A 65 14.56 -2.30 -23.77
N GLU A 66 14.23 -2.32 -25.08
CA GLU A 66 14.82 -3.27 -26.04
C GLU A 66 16.23 -2.88 -26.54
N HIS A 67 16.80 -1.75 -26.10
CA HIS A 67 18.25 -1.48 -26.24
C HIS A 67 19.10 -2.08 -25.10
N GLU A 68 18.48 -2.75 -24.11
CA GLU A 68 19.19 -3.52 -23.09
C GLU A 68 19.21 -5.01 -23.48
N PRO A 69 20.39 -5.68 -23.51
CA PRO A 69 20.44 -7.09 -23.87
C PRO A 69 19.73 -7.91 -22.80
N LEU A 70 18.67 -8.59 -23.24
CA LEU A 70 17.98 -9.72 -22.57
C LEU A 70 18.90 -10.40 -21.54
N LEU A 71 18.61 -10.21 -20.25
CA LEU A 71 19.27 -10.94 -19.18
C LEU A 71 19.04 -12.45 -19.43
N PRO A 72 20.11 -13.25 -19.65
CA PRO A 72 19.95 -14.68 -19.84
C PRO A 72 19.57 -15.35 -18.52
N GLY A 73 18.77 -16.42 -18.62
CA GLY A 73 18.49 -17.31 -17.50
C GLY A 73 19.78 -17.88 -16.90
N ASP A 74 19.75 -18.05 -15.58
CA ASP A 74 20.82 -18.52 -14.69
C ASP A 74 22.15 -17.72 -14.71
N PRO A 75 22.33 -16.77 -13.77
CA PRO A 75 23.57 -16.01 -13.59
C PRO A 75 24.81 -16.86 -13.32
N ALA A 76 24.66 -18.09 -12.79
CA ALA A 76 25.79 -18.93 -12.41
C ALA A 76 26.44 -19.66 -13.61
N GLU A 77 25.77 -19.73 -14.75
CA GLU A 77 26.31 -20.37 -15.95
C GLU A 77 27.07 -19.38 -16.85
N THR A 78 26.60 -18.12 -16.91
CA THR A 78 27.24 -17.04 -17.69
C THR A 78 28.62 -16.65 -17.15
N VAL A 79 28.80 -16.70 -15.83
CA VAL A 79 30.09 -16.39 -15.17
C VAL A 79 31.13 -17.50 -15.39
N ARG A 80 30.71 -18.76 -15.53
CA ARG A 80 31.62 -19.90 -15.74
C ARG A 80 32.15 -20.00 -17.17
N GLN A 81 31.45 -19.46 -18.16
CA GLN A 81 31.80 -19.61 -19.58
C GLN A 81 32.75 -18.52 -20.12
N ARG A 82 32.95 -17.39 -19.42
CA ARG A 82 33.56 -16.20 -20.05
C ARG A 82 34.93 -15.73 -19.53
N THR A 83 35.64 -16.47 -18.69
CA THR A 83 37.04 -16.10 -18.42
C THR A 83 37.96 -17.26 -18.00
N PRO A 84 38.71 -17.86 -18.93
CA PRO A 84 40.02 -18.40 -18.66
C PRO A 84 41.09 -17.32 -18.90
N GLY A 85 41.69 -16.80 -17.81
CA GLY A 85 42.99 -16.13 -17.81
C GLY A 85 43.12 -14.76 -18.52
N GLY A 86 43.01 -13.66 -17.77
CA GLY A 86 43.49 -12.34 -18.21
C GLY A 86 43.00 -11.20 -17.33
N ARG A 87 43.91 -10.47 -16.67
CA ARG A 87 43.60 -9.42 -15.67
C ARG A 87 43.53 -8.02 -16.28
N GLY A 88 42.49 -7.25 -15.92
CA GLY A 88 42.65 -5.85 -15.53
C GLY A 88 42.16 -4.71 -16.46
N PRO A 89 42.08 -3.46 -15.92
CA PRO A 89 41.17 -2.37 -16.34
C PRO A 89 41.51 -1.64 -17.65
N VAL A 90 42.61 -2.01 -18.32
CA VAL A 90 43.13 -1.29 -19.50
C VAL A 90 42.35 -1.63 -20.78
N ALA A 91 41.63 -2.76 -20.82
CA ALA A 91 40.74 -3.10 -21.93
C ALA A 91 39.44 -2.25 -21.92
N LEU A 92 39.00 -1.80 -20.75
CA LEU A 92 37.76 -1.02 -20.59
C LEU A 92 37.95 0.45 -21.02
N ASP A 93 39.11 1.03 -20.72
CA ASP A 93 39.46 2.40 -21.13
C ASP A 93 39.56 2.56 -22.67
N ARG A 94 40.00 1.52 -23.40
CA ARG A 94 39.96 1.51 -24.88
C ARG A 94 38.55 1.34 -25.45
N LEU A 95 37.68 0.64 -24.74
CA LEU A 95 36.29 0.45 -25.15
C LEU A 95 35.46 1.74 -24.96
N LEU A 96 35.79 2.52 -23.93
CA LEU A 96 35.09 3.76 -23.58
C LEU A 96 35.58 4.99 -24.37
N ARG A 97 36.81 4.97 -24.92
CA ARG A 97 37.36 6.08 -25.73
C ARG A 97 36.96 6.05 -27.20
N ALA A 98 36.30 5.00 -27.68
CA ALA A 98 36.02 4.80 -29.11
C ALA A 98 34.65 5.36 -29.58
N ASP A 99 34.26 6.54 -29.09
CA ASP A 99 33.03 7.32 -29.42
C ASP A 99 31.81 7.10 -28.50
N PRO A 100 31.60 7.97 -27.48
CA PRO A 100 30.62 7.79 -26.41
C PRO A 100 29.43 8.79 -26.39
N VAL A 101 29.09 9.53 -27.46
CA VAL A 101 28.09 10.62 -27.33
C VAL A 101 27.08 10.69 -28.47
N GLY A 102 25.88 10.17 -28.21
CA GLY A 102 24.67 10.53 -28.95
C GLY A 102 23.42 10.61 -28.06
N ASP A 103 23.33 9.78 -27.01
CA ASP A 103 22.02 9.47 -26.43
C ASP A 103 21.79 9.87 -24.96
N LEU A 104 22.80 10.21 -24.17
CA LEU A 104 22.58 10.57 -22.75
C LEU A 104 21.87 11.92 -22.59
N ALA A 105 22.20 12.91 -23.43
CA ALA A 105 21.48 14.18 -23.45
C ALA A 105 20.06 14.03 -24.01
N LEU A 106 19.84 13.06 -24.90
CA LEU A 106 18.53 12.76 -25.46
C LEU A 106 17.64 12.06 -24.43
N PHE A 107 18.17 11.03 -23.78
CA PHE A 107 17.54 10.29 -22.70
C PHE A 107 17.19 11.24 -21.53
N GLY A 108 18.10 12.11 -21.13
CA GLY A 108 17.85 13.11 -20.09
C GLY A 108 16.75 14.13 -20.47
N ARG A 109 16.58 14.47 -21.75
CA ARG A 109 15.47 15.33 -22.21
C ARG A 109 14.13 14.58 -22.18
N ILE A 110 14.09 13.35 -22.69
CA ILE A 110 12.88 12.51 -22.72
C ILE A 110 12.44 12.16 -21.29
N TYR A 111 13.39 11.80 -20.42
CA TYR A 111 13.15 11.48 -19.01
C TYR A 111 12.63 12.70 -18.22
N ARG A 112 13.24 13.89 -18.38
CA ARG A 112 12.76 15.12 -17.70
C ARG A 112 11.38 15.56 -18.18
N GLY A 113 11.04 15.31 -19.44
CA GLY A 113 9.75 15.65 -20.03
C GLY A 113 8.61 14.68 -19.71
N SER A 114 8.91 13.49 -19.16
CA SER A 114 7.91 12.46 -18.87
C SER A 114 7.77 12.23 -17.37
N GLU A 115 6.58 12.51 -16.84
CA GLU A 115 6.25 12.23 -15.43
C GLU A 115 6.20 10.72 -15.14
N THR A 116 5.72 9.93 -16.10
CA THR A 116 5.67 8.46 -16.04
C THR A 116 7.06 7.83 -15.98
N LEU A 117 8.02 8.26 -16.82
CA LEU A 117 9.39 7.74 -16.77
C LEU A 117 10.11 8.17 -15.48
N ARG A 118 9.80 9.35 -14.94
CA ARG A 118 10.32 9.77 -13.63
C ARG A 118 9.74 8.94 -12.49
N ALA A 119 8.45 8.58 -12.56
CA ALA A 119 7.85 7.66 -11.59
C ALA A 119 8.49 6.27 -11.67
N TYR A 120 8.68 5.75 -12.88
CA TYR A 120 9.33 4.47 -13.11
C TYR A 120 10.80 4.46 -12.68
N GLY A 121 11.56 5.54 -12.94
CA GLY A 121 12.94 5.66 -12.46
C GLY A 121 13.04 5.79 -10.94
N ARG A 122 12.05 6.38 -10.27
CA ARG A 122 11.94 6.39 -8.80
C ARG A 122 11.66 4.99 -8.26
N GLU A 123 10.81 4.21 -8.93
CA GLU A 123 10.58 2.80 -8.60
C GLU A 123 11.82 1.93 -8.82
N LEU A 124 12.57 2.13 -9.91
CA LEU A 124 13.85 1.46 -10.18
C LEU A 124 14.92 1.85 -9.15
N PHE A 125 14.96 3.10 -8.72
CA PHE A 125 15.85 3.57 -7.65
C PHE A 125 15.48 2.91 -6.31
N ALA A 126 14.20 2.81 -5.98
CA ALA A 126 13.71 2.07 -4.82
C ALA A 126 14.03 0.57 -4.92
N ALA A 127 13.97 -0.03 -6.12
CA ALA A 127 14.34 -1.43 -6.35
C ALA A 127 15.86 -1.67 -6.23
N ARG A 128 16.70 -0.66 -6.51
CA ARG A 128 18.17 -0.72 -6.35
C ARG A 128 18.67 -0.20 -5.01
N GLU A 129 17.79 0.37 -4.19
CA GLU A 129 18.07 0.80 -2.81
C GLU A 129 18.60 -0.37 -1.98
N HIS A 130 18.12 -1.59 -2.23
CA HIS A 130 18.59 -2.80 -1.56
C HIS A 130 20.02 -3.20 -1.97
N ALA A 131 20.38 -3.06 -3.26
CA ALA A 131 21.73 -3.32 -3.75
C ALA A 131 22.72 -2.23 -3.33
N LEU A 132 22.25 -0.98 -3.19
CA LEU A 132 23.00 0.12 -2.61
C LEU A 132 23.20 -0.09 -1.10
N ALA A 133 22.17 -0.57 -0.40
CA ALA A 133 22.23 -0.93 1.01
C ALA A 133 23.14 -2.14 1.27
N GLU A 134 23.21 -3.11 0.35
CA GLU A 134 24.18 -4.23 0.39
C GLU A 134 25.61 -3.74 0.13
N ALA A 135 25.84 -2.86 -0.85
CA ALA A 135 27.14 -2.24 -1.09
C ALA A 135 27.60 -1.35 0.08
N LEU A 136 26.65 -0.76 0.83
CA LEU A 136 26.88 0.03 2.05
C LEU A 136 27.01 -0.83 3.32
N ALA A 137 26.64 -2.11 3.27
CA ALA A 137 26.77 -3.04 4.41
C ALA A 137 28.21 -3.52 4.61
N GLU A 138 29.08 -3.33 3.62
CA GLU A 138 30.49 -3.76 3.68
C GLU A 138 31.43 -2.74 4.39
N GLU A 139 30.99 -1.50 4.66
CA GLU A 139 31.80 -0.49 5.39
C GLU A 139 31.24 -0.20 6.81
N THR A 140 32.07 -0.45 7.83
CA THR A 140 31.64 -0.64 9.22
C THR A 140 31.79 0.57 10.16
N ASP A 141 32.16 1.76 9.69
CA ASP A 141 32.48 2.89 10.57
C ASP A 141 31.54 4.11 10.43
N GLY A 142 30.43 4.09 11.19
CA GLY A 142 29.72 5.32 11.61
C GLY A 142 28.87 6.06 10.57
N LEU A 143 28.89 5.65 9.30
CA LEU A 143 28.10 6.27 8.23
C LEU A 143 26.58 6.07 8.38
N ARG A 144 26.17 4.86 8.77
CA ARG A 144 24.77 4.41 8.75
C ARG A 144 23.82 5.25 9.63
N PRO A 145 24.16 5.60 10.88
CA PRO A 145 23.29 6.42 11.73
C PRO A 145 23.19 7.88 11.25
N ARG A 146 24.27 8.42 10.67
CA ARG A 146 24.33 9.81 10.17
C ARG A 146 23.52 10.00 8.88
N ILE A 147 23.53 8.99 8.00
CA ILE A 147 22.72 8.97 6.78
C ILE A 147 21.24 8.76 7.09
N LEU A 148 20.91 7.88 8.05
CA LEU A 148 19.54 7.72 8.55
C LEU A 148 18.97 9.00 9.19
N ALA A 149 19.81 9.81 9.84
CA ALA A 149 19.38 11.10 10.37
C ALA A 149 19.14 12.15 9.25
N ALA A 150 19.90 12.10 8.16
CA ALA A 150 19.77 13.01 7.02
C ALA A 150 18.58 12.67 6.09
N SER A 151 18.23 11.39 5.94
CA SER A 151 17.12 10.93 5.09
C SER A 151 15.73 11.22 5.66
N VAL A 152 15.63 11.59 6.94
CA VAL A 152 14.40 12.01 7.61
C VAL A 152 14.10 13.51 7.40
N LEU A 153 15.05 14.30 6.90
CA LEU A 153 14.93 15.76 6.74
C LEU A 153 14.88 16.15 5.25
N GLY A 154 13.67 16.42 4.74
CA GLY A 154 13.38 16.67 3.32
C GLY A 154 14.34 17.60 2.53
N PRO A 155 14.81 18.73 3.09
CA PRO A 155 15.75 19.62 2.38
C PRO A 155 17.17 19.06 2.27
N LEU A 156 17.63 18.27 3.25
CA LEU A 156 18.97 17.65 3.24
C LEU A 156 19.03 16.42 2.32
N ARG A 157 17.88 15.75 2.12
CA ARG A 157 17.71 14.67 1.14
C ARG A 157 17.92 15.15 -0.30
N GLN A 158 17.39 16.33 -0.66
CA GLN A 158 17.59 16.91 -2.00
C GLN A 158 19.05 17.33 -2.26
N VAL A 159 19.73 17.85 -1.23
CA VAL A 159 21.17 18.16 -1.29
C VAL A 159 22.00 16.88 -1.46
N TRP A 160 21.64 15.81 -0.75
CA TRP A 160 22.27 14.48 -0.86
C TRP A 160 22.06 13.83 -2.24
N GLU A 161 20.84 13.86 -2.76
CA GLU A 161 20.48 13.35 -4.09
C GLU A 161 21.21 14.12 -5.20
N SER A 162 21.33 15.45 -5.08
CA SER A 162 22.09 16.30 -6.00
C SER A 162 23.59 16.00 -5.99
N ILE A 163 24.19 15.75 -4.82
CA ILE A 163 25.63 15.46 -4.68
C ILE A 163 25.97 14.06 -5.19
N LEU A 164 25.11 13.07 -4.98
CA LEU A 164 25.30 11.71 -5.54
C LEU A 164 25.21 11.71 -7.07
N LEU A 165 24.31 12.52 -7.64
CA LEU A 165 24.22 12.73 -9.08
C LEU A 165 25.47 13.45 -9.64
N GLU A 166 26.04 14.41 -8.91
CA GLU A 166 27.23 15.17 -9.34
C GLU A 166 28.54 14.38 -9.14
N ALA A 167 28.63 13.52 -8.11
CA ALA A 167 29.80 12.70 -7.81
C ALA A 167 29.92 11.46 -8.72
N ALA A 168 28.78 10.92 -9.20
CA ALA A 168 28.72 9.83 -10.17
C ALA A 168 29.33 10.19 -11.55
N GLU A 169 29.58 11.47 -11.81
CA GLU A 169 30.20 11.93 -13.06
C GLU A 169 31.74 12.02 -13.03
N ARG A 170 32.42 11.94 -11.86
CA ARG A 170 33.86 12.35 -11.79
C ARG A 170 34.78 11.59 -10.83
N VAL A 171 34.31 10.69 -9.96
CA VAL A 171 35.19 9.96 -9.01
C VAL A 171 34.68 8.53 -8.72
N PRO A 172 35.55 7.60 -8.30
CA PRO A 172 35.15 6.23 -7.97
C PRO A 172 34.08 6.18 -6.86
N PRO A 173 33.20 5.16 -6.86
CA PRO A 173 32.03 5.08 -5.97
C PRO A 173 32.34 5.23 -4.47
N GLY A 174 33.42 4.62 -3.97
CA GLY A 174 33.82 4.76 -2.56
C GLY A 174 34.27 6.19 -2.19
N GLU A 175 34.86 6.92 -3.14
CA GLU A 175 35.34 8.29 -2.92
C GLU A 175 34.20 9.32 -3.02
N ALA A 176 33.21 9.05 -3.87
CA ALA A 176 31.94 9.79 -3.94
C ALA A 176 31.14 9.70 -2.63
N VAL A 177 31.09 8.53 -2.02
CA VAL A 177 30.45 8.28 -0.72
C VAL A 177 31.17 9.03 0.40
N ALA A 178 32.51 8.94 0.48
CA ALA A 178 33.30 9.65 1.49
C ALA A 178 33.20 11.19 1.37
N ARG A 179 33.05 11.72 0.15
CA ARG A 179 32.86 13.16 -0.09
C ARG A 179 31.46 13.63 0.28
N GLY A 180 30.42 12.87 -0.06
CA GLY A 180 29.04 13.17 0.34
C GLY A 180 28.88 13.23 1.87
N VAL A 181 29.56 12.34 2.59
CA VAL A 181 29.51 12.29 4.06
C VAL A 181 30.15 13.52 4.71
N ARG A 182 31.31 13.96 4.24
CA ARG A 182 31.96 15.20 4.74
C ARG A 182 31.10 16.44 4.52
N THR A 183 30.48 16.56 3.35
CA THR A 183 29.58 17.69 3.04
C THR A 183 28.31 17.68 3.90
N LEU A 184 27.78 16.50 4.23
CA LEU A 184 26.67 16.34 5.18
C LEU A 184 27.05 16.76 6.60
N GLU A 185 28.27 16.42 7.04
CA GLU A 185 28.80 16.82 8.35
C GLU A 185 28.98 18.35 8.45
N GLU A 186 29.49 18.99 7.40
CA GLU A 186 29.62 20.45 7.31
C GLU A 186 28.25 21.15 7.26
N ALA A 187 27.29 20.63 6.49
CA ALA A 187 25.94 21.17 6.42
C ALA A 187 25.18 21.02 7.75
N TYR A 188 25.37 19.91 8.46
CA TYR A 188 24.79 19.68 9.79
C TYR A 188 25.41 20.60 10.85
N ALA A 189 26.72 20.88 10.78
CA ALA A 189 27.38 21.84 11.66
C ALA A 189 26.86 23.28 11.49
N VAL A 190 26.47 23.67 10.27
CA VAL A 190 25.92 25.00 9.96
C VAL A 190 24.42 25.11 10.31
N LEU A 191 23.65 24.05 10.09
CA LEU A 191 22.18 24.07 10.22
C LEU A 191 21.67 23.55 11.58
N GLY A 192 22.41 22.66 12.24
CA GLY A 192 22.00 22.01 13.50
C GLY A 192 21.86 22.97 14.68
N GLY A 193 22.74 23.98 14.79
CA GLY A 193 22.68 24.96 15.88
C GLY A 193 21.48 25.91 15.82
N ALA A 194 21.05 26.28 14.61
CA ALA A 194 19.88 27.13 14.40
C ALA A 194 18.57 26.36 14.63
N PHE A 195 18.57 25.06 14.30
CA PHE A 195 17.39 24.20 14.38
C PHE A 195 17.12 23.66 15.79
N GLU A 196 18.15 23.32 16.58
CA GLU A 196 17.97 23.01 18.02
C GLU A 196 17.38 24.19 18.80
N SER A 197 17.78 25.41 18.43
CA SER A 197 17.27 26.66 19.02
C SER A 197 15.82 26.95 18.61
N PHE A 198 15.38 26.44 17.45
CA PHE A 198 14.01 26.52 16.97
C PHE A 198 13.11 25.46 17.64
N LEU A 199 13.58 24.22 17.78
CA LEU A 199 12.87 23.15 18.49
C LEU A 199 12.67 23.47 19.98
N ARG A 200 13.64 24.09 20.65
CA ARG A 200 13.48 24.56 22.05
C ARG A 200 12.45 25.67 22.21
N ARG A 201 12.16 26.45 21.16
CA ARG A 201 11.17 27.53 21.17
C ARG A 201 9.74 27.06 20.87
N GLN A 202 9.57 25.89 20.25
CA GLN A 202 8.27 25.31 19.94
C GLN A 202 7.85 24.15 20.86
N ALA A 203 8.74 23.69 21.75
CA ALA A 203 8.37 22.72 22.76
C ALA A 203 7.34 23.33 23.74
N PRO A 204 6.16 22.71 23.95
CA PRO A 204 5.21 23.18 24.95
C PRO A 204 5.85 23.13 26.35
N ALA A 205 5.46 24.07 27.22
CA ALA A 205 5.94 24.11 28.60
C ALA A 205 5.77 22.73 29.25
N PRO A 206 6.77 22.22 30.00
CA PRO A 206 6.73 20.89 30.55
C PRO A 206 5.55 20.80 31.53
N HIS A 207 4.51 20.06 31.15
CA HIS A 207 3.56 19.55 32.12
C HIS A 207 4.36 18.66 33.07
N HIS A 208 4.41 19.05 34.34
CA HIS A 208 4.94 18.24 35.43
C HIS A 208 4.22 16.89 35.42
N ALA A 209 4.85 15.89 34.80
CA ALA A 209 4.54 14.50 35.11
C ALA A 209 4.76 14.33 36.61
N PRO A 210 3.81 13.77 37.37
CA PRO A 210 4.07 13.40 38.75
C PRO A 210 5.30 12.49 38.77
N PRO A 211 6.19 12.62 39.78
CA PRO A 211 7.40 11.83 39.83
C PRO A 211 7.04 10.35 39.73
N ILE A 212 7.74 9.63 38.85
CA ILE A 212 7.72 8.17 38.81
C ILE A 212 8.06 7.73 40.25
N PRO A 213 7.17 7.02 40.97
CA PRO A 213 7.51 6.55 42.30
C PRO A 213 8.77 5.71 42.20
N GLU A 214 9.77 6.00 43.04
CA GLU A 214 10.96 5.17 43.21
C GLU A 214 10.52 3.70 43.26
N GLU A 215 11.25 2.82 42.55
CA GLU A 215 10.98 1.39 42.51
C GLU A 215 10.91 0.84 43.94
N GLN A 216 9.69 0.76 44.46
CA GLN A 216 9.44 0.00 45.66
C GLN A 216 9.65 -1.47 45.30
N PRO A 217 10.40 -2.23 46.12
CA PRO A 217 10.57 -3.66 45.89
C PRO A 217 9.19 -4.27 45.74
N ARG A 218 8.96 -4.89 44.57
CA ARG A 218 7.66 -5.46 44.16
C ARG A 218 7.07 -6.25 45.33
N ALA A 219 6.04 -5.69 45.96
CA ALA A 219 5.31 -6.37 47.01
C ALA A 219 4.92 -7.76 46.53
N HIS A 220 5.14 -8.77 47.38
CA HIS A 220 4.85 -10.18 47.11
C HIS A 220 3.55 -10.33 46.31
N ARG A 221 3.67 -10.68 45.02
CA ARG A 221 2.51 -11.18 44.26
C ARG A 221 2.07 -12.44 44.99
N GLY A 222 0.91 -12.37 45.67
CA GLY A 222 0.19 -13.57 46.07
C GLY A 222 0.16 -14.53 44.87
N GLU A 223 0.59 -15.76 45.10
CA GLU A 223 0.76 -16.77 44.06
C GLU A 223 -0.47 -16.83 43.13
N ARG A 224 -0.24 -16.65 41.83
CA ARG A 224 -1.29 -16.63 40.82
C ARG A 224 -2.07 -17.96 40.82
N PRO A 225 -3.41 -17.93 40.76
CA PRO A 225 -4.22 -19.13 40.57
C PRO A 225 -3.74 -19.95 39.36
N SER A 226 -3.54 -21.25 39.53
CA SER A 226 -3.04 -22.15 38.48
C SER A 226 -3.78 -23.48 38.48
N ILE A 227 -3.74 -24.21 37.35
CA ILE A 227 -4.41 -25.52 37.24
C ILE A 227 -3.89 -26.53 38.27
N ARG A 228 -2.62 -26.41 38.67
CA ARG A 228 -2.01 -27.24 39.72
C ARG A 228 -2.64 -26.95 41.08
N ARG A 229 -2.80 -25.67 41.42
CA ARG A 229 -3.39 -25.27 42.70
C ARG A 229 -4.88 -25.60 42.80
N VAL A 230 -5.61 -25.53 41.67
CA VAL A 230 -6.98 -26.05 41.58
C VAL A 230 -7.01 -27.56 41.82
N ALA A 231 -6.07 -28.31 41.23
CA ALA A 231 -5.93 -29.74 41.44
C ALA A 231 -5.62 -30.08 42.91
N ASP A 232 -4.71 -29.36 43.53
CA ASP A 232 -4.32 -29.54 44.94
C ASP A 232 -5.52 -29.25 45.87
N LEU A 233 -6.22 -28.14 45.66
CA LEU A 233 -7.39 -27.76 46.46
C LEU A 233 -8.58 -28.71 46.27
N ALA A 234 -8.78 -29.24 45.06
CA ALA A 234 -9.84 -30.20 44.76
C ALA A 234 -9.46 -31.66 45.09
N GLY A 235 -8.21 -31.94 45.47
CA GLY A 235 -7.70 -33.27 45.76
C GLY A 235 -7.69 -34.21 44.54
N VAL A 236 -7.34 -33.68 43.36
CA VAL A 236 -7.31 -34.44 42.09
C VAL A 236 -6.05 -34.11 41.28
N SER A 237 -5.82 -34.82 40.18
CA SER A 237 -4.75 -34.47 39.24
C SER A 237 -5.09 -33.24 38.37
N ALA A 238 -4.09 -32.50 37.90
CA ALA A 238 -4.27 -31.43 36.92
C ALA A 238 -4.95 -31.93 35.62
N THR A 239 -4.72 -33.19 35.25
CA THR A 239 -5.38 -33.86 34.12
C THR A 239 -6.89 -34.00 34.37
N THR A 240 -7.30 -34.35 35.60
CA THR A 240 -8.71 -34.43 35.99
C THR A 240 -9.38 -33.06 35.93
N VAL A 241 -8.72 -32.00 36.42
CA VAL A 241 -9.21 -30.61 36.30
C VAL A 241 -9.39 -30.21 34.83
N SER A 242 -8.43 -30.56 33.97
CA SER A 242 -8.50 -30.31 32.53
C SER A 242 -9.66 -31.06 31.85
N HIS A 243 -9.94 -32.30 32.25
CA HIS A 243 -11.09 -33.05 31.75
C HIS A 243 -12.43 -32.47 32.22
N THR A 244 -12.52 -32.03 33.48
CA THR A 244 -13.70 -31.36 34.02
C THR A 244 -14.02 -30.07 33.25
N LEU A 245 -13.00 -29.29 32.90
CA LEU A 245 -13.15 -28.04 32.15
C LEU A 245 -13.47 -28.25 30.67
N ASN A 246 -12.88 -29.28 30.03
CA ASN A 246 -12.98 -29.47 28.57
C ASN A 246 -13.99 -30.56 28.14
N GLY A 247 -14.62 -31.28 29.08
CA GLY A 247 -15.65 -32.29 28.80
C GLY A 247 -15.20 -33.54 28.03
N ARG A 248 -13.89 -33.72 27.79
CA ARG A 248 -13.37 -34.79 26.90
C ARG A 248 -13.48 -36.21 27.46
N ARG A 249 -13.64 -36.38 28.77
CA ARG A 249 -13.84 -37.68 29.43
C ARG A 249 -14.88 -37.52 30.54
N PRO A 250 -15.71 -38.54 30.79
CA PRO A 250 -16.64 -38.53 31.92
C PRO A 250 -15.86 -38.37 33.23
N VAL A 251 -16.25 -37.38 34.04
CA VAL A 251 -15.74 -37.19 35.39
C VAL A 251 -16.94 -37.36 36.32
N ALA A 252 -16.78 -38.17 37.37
CA ALA A 252 -17.84 -38.38 38.35
C ALA A 252 -18.36 -37.03 38.90
N GLU A 253 -19.68 -36.91 39.05
CA GLU A 253 -20.33 -35.64 39.43
C GLU A 253 -19.85 -35.07 40.77
N GLU A 254 -19.48 -35.93 41.70
CA GLU A 254 -18.86 -35.52 42.97
C GLU A 254 -17.49 -34.86 42.75
N THR A 255 -16.65 -35.46 41.92
CA THR A 255 -15.33 -34.92 41.56
C THR A 255 -15.44 -33.64 40.74
N ARG A 256 -16.42 -33.56 39.83
CA ARG A 256 -16.73 -32.34 39.07
C ARG A 256 -17.10 -31.18 40.00
N ARG A 257 -17.98 -31.42 40.98
CA ARG A 257 -18.38 -30.40 41.97
C ARG A 257 -17.21 -29.89 42.81
N ARG A 258 -16.32 -30.78 43.26
CA ARG A 258 -15.11 -30.38 44.01
C ARG A 258 -14.17 -29.49 43.18
N VAL A 259 -13.96 -29.85 41.91
CA VAL A 259 -13.13 -29.05 40.98
C VAL A 259 -13.75 -27.68 40.72
N LEU A 260 -15.06 -27.59 40.46
CA LEU A 260 -15.73 -26.31 40.21
C LEU A 260 -15.69 -25.38 41.43
N ARG A 261 -15.87 -25.91 42.65
CA ARG A 261 -15.71 -25.14 43.89
C ARG A 261 -14.29 -24.60 44.04
N ALA A 262 -13.27 -25.43 43.81
CA ALA A 262 -11.87 -25.01 43.90
C ALA A 262 -11.51 -23.94 42.85
N ILE A 263 -12.13 -23.97 41.67
CA ILE A 263 -11.96 -22.95 40.62
C ILE A 263 -12.53 -21.61 41.08
N GLU A 264 -13.75 -21.62 41.62
CA GLU A 264 -14.44 -20.42 42.12
C GLU A 264 -13.68 -19.80 43.31
N GLU A 265 -13.28 -20.63 44.27
CA GLU A 265 -12.55 -20.21 45.47
C GLU A 265 -11.17 -19.60 45.15
N LEU A 266 -10.47 -20.15 44.15
CA LEU A 266 -9.17 -19.62 43.71
C LEU A 266 -9.30 -18.50 42.67
N GLY A 267 -10.49 -18.21 42.16
CA GLY A 267 -10.66 -17.30 41.01
C GLY A 267 -9.88 -17.76 39.76
N TYR A 268 -9.65 -19.07 39.61
CA TYR A 268 -8.88 -19.61 38.49
C TYR A 268 -9.66 -19.45 37.19
N ARG A 269 -9.02 -18.85 36.18
CA ARG A 269 -9.53 -18.80 34.81
C ARG A 269 -8.65 -19.67 33.92
N PRO A 270 -9.22 -20.57 33.10
CA PRO A 270 -8.45 -21.34 32.14
C PRO A 270 -7.59 -20.41 31.26
N ASN A 271 -6.30 -20.69 31.18
CA ASN A 271 -5.41 -19.91 30.33
C ASN A 271 -5.67 -20.26 28.86
N VAL A 272 -6.26 -19.33 28.12
CA VAL A 272 -6.57 -19.46 26.69
C VAL A 272 -5.31 -19.77 25.86
N LEU A 273 -4.15 -19.19 26.21
CA LEU A 273 -2.86 -19.47 25.55
C LEU A 273 -2.40 -20.92 25.78
N ALA A 274 -2.57 -21.44 27.00
CA ALA A 274 -2.22 -22.84 27.30
C ALA A 274 -3.17 -23.84 26.63
N ARG A 275 -4.43 -23.45 26.39
CA ARG A 275 -5.38 -24.22 25.58
C ARG A 275 -4.98 -24.19 24.11
N GLY A 276 -4.61 -23.01 23.58
CA GLY A 276 -4.19 -22.83 22.18
C GLY A 276 -2.93 -23.59 21.80
N LEU A 277 -1.93 -23.65 22.69
CA LEU A 277 -0.72 -24.47 22.52
C LEU A 277 -1.02 -25.97 22.40
N ARG A 278 -2.14 -26.44 22.95
CA ARG A 278 -2.55 -27.85 22.93
C ARG A 278 -3.51 -28.19 21.78
N THR A 279 -4.20 -27.19 21.25
CA THR A 279 -5.12 -27.32 20.10
C THR A 279 -4.50 -26.83 18.80
N SER A 280 -3.30 -26.26 18.83
CA SER A 280 -2.66 -25.54 17.72
C SER A 280 -3.58 -24.47 17.09
N ARG A 281 -4.40 -23.82 17.92
CA ARG A 281 -5.37 -22.80 17.51
C ARG A 281 -5.46 -21.71 18.56
N SER A 282 -5.23 -20.46 18.17
CA SER A 282 -5.31 -19.31 19.08
C SER A 282 -6.75 -18.84 19.32
N GLN A 283 -7.70 -19.27 18.48
CA GLN A 283 -9.05 -18.70 18.41
C GLN A 283 -9.04 -17.18 18.23
N THR A 284 -8.06 -16.68 17.50
CA THR A 284 -7.86 -15.25 17.30
C THR A 284 -7.72 -14.96 15.81
N ILE A 285 -8.43 -13.93 15.33
CA ILE A 285 -8.30 -13.41 13.97
C ILE A 285 -7.62 -12.03 14.04
N GLY A 286 -6.60 -11.83 13.20
CA GLY A 286 -6.00 -10.51 13.01
C GLY A 286 -6.81 -9.68 12.01
N LEU A 287 -7.04 -8.41 12.31
CA LEU A 287 -7.56 -7.40 11.40
C LEU A 287 -6.55 -6.24 11.30
N ILE A 288 -5.95 -6.06 10.12
CA ILE A 288 -5.03 -4.94 9.85
C ILE A 288 -5.78 -3.88 9.04
N ILE A 289 -5.77 -2.64 9.51
CA ILE A 289 -6.49 -1.51 8.91
C ILE A 289 -5.58 -0.28 8.81
N PRO A 290 -5.84 0.65 7.88
CA PRO A 290 -5.00 1.82 7.72
C PRO A 290 -5.33 2.88 8.76
N ASP A 291 -6.60 3.14 9.06
CA ASP A 291 -6.99 4.20 9.99
C ASP A 291 -8.26 3.84 10.76
N ILE A 292 -8.13 3.61 12.07
CA ILE A 292 -9.25 3.30 12.97
C ILE A 292 -10.20 4.49 13.18
N THR A 293 -9.77 5.71 12.85
CA THR A 293 -10.58 6.92 13.01
C THR A 293 -11.55 7.14 11.85
N ASN A 294 -11.29 6.55 10.67
CA ASN A 294 -12.25 6.53 9.58
C ASN A 294 -13.39 5.54 9.91
N PRO A 295 -14.65 5.99 10.02
CA PRO A 295 -15.79 5.17 10.46
C PRO A 295 -16.10 3.93 9.61
N PHE A 296 -15.58 3.86 8.37
CA PHE A 296 -15.66 2.65 7.55
C PHE A 296 -15.04 1.43 8.26
N TYR A 297 -13.85 1.57 8.85
CA TYR A 297 -13.13 0.42 9.43
C TYR A 297 -13.72 -0.08 10.76
N PRO A 298 -14.18 0.76 11.70
CA PRO A 298 -14.94 0.30 12.85
C PRO A 298 -16.23 -0.45 12.47
N ALA A 299 -16.97 0.00 11.46
CA ALA A 299 -18.17 -0.71 10.97
C ALA A 299 -17.81 -2.08 10.38
N LEU A 300 -16.72 -2.15 9.62
CA LEU A 300 -16.17 -3.41 9.10
C LEU A 300 -15.74 -4.35 10.23
N ALA A 301 -14.98 -3.86 11.21
CA ALA A 301 -14.56 -4.63 12.37
C ALA A 301 -15.77 -5.16 13.15
N ARG A 302 -16.82 -4.34 13.31
CA ARG A 302 -18.07 -4.78 13.93
C ARG A 302 -18.71 -5.94 13.17
N GLY A 303 -18.83 -5.84 11.84
CA GLY A 303 -19.41 -6.89 11.00
C GLY A 303 -18.61 -8.20 11.07
N LEU A 304 -17.28 -8.09 11.11
CA LEU A 304 -16.39 -9.22 11.32
C LEU A 304 -16.66 -9.89 12.68
N GLN A 305 -16.73 -9.10 13.76
CA GLN A 305 -16.94 -9.60 15.13
C GLN A 305 -18.32 -10.21 15.34
N ASP A 306 -19.38 -9.72 14.68
CA ASP A 306 -20.73 -10.27 14.76
C ASP A 306 -20.80 -11.73 14.29
N VAL A 307 -19.93 -12.12 13.35
CA VAL A 307 -19.82 -13.49 12.84
C VAL A 307 -18.79 -14.31 13.63
N LEU A 308 -17.64 -13.72 13.97
CA LEU A 308 -16.56 -14.40 14.68
C LEU A 308 -16.90 -14.72 16.14
N GLY A 309 -17.60 -13.81 16.84
CA GLY A 309 -17.92 -13.94 18.26
C GLY A 309 -18.73 -15.21 18.58
N PRO A 310 -19.87 -15.46 17.90
CA PRO A 310 -20.64 -16.70 18.06
C PRO A 310 -19.85 -17.96 17.71
N ALA A 311 -18.85 -17.85 16.82
CA ALA A 311 -17.93 -18.95 16.48
C ALA A 311 -16.80 -19.14 17.51
N GLY A 312 -16.74 -18.31 18.56
CA GLY A 312 -15.76 -18.38 19.64
C GLY A 312 -14.37 -17.88 19.25
N TYR A 313 -14.30 -16.92 18.31
CA TYR A 313 -13.07 -16.23 17.93
C TYR A 313 -13.06 -14.80 18.46
N ASP A 314 -11.91 -14.39 18.99
CA ASP A 314 -11.60 -12.99 19.32
C ASP A 314 -10.92 -12.30 18.12
N GLN A 315 -11.03 -10.98 18.02
CA GLN A 315 -10.27 -10.20 17.02
C GLN A 315 -9.14 -9.37 17.66
N ILE A 316 -8.03 -9.21 16.95
CA ILE A 316 -6.99 -8.22 17.24
C ILE A 316 -6.95 -7.22 16.10
N ILE A 317 -7.08 -5.93 16.39
CA ILE A 317 -6.99 -4.85 15.40
C ILE A 317 -5.60 -4.20 15.44
N SER A 318 -4.99 -3.99 14.28
CA SER A 318 -3.75 -3.22 14.12
C SER A 318 -3.97 -2.06 13.16
N ASN A 319 -3.67 -0.85 13.61
CA ASN A 319 -3.71 0.38 12.81
C ASN A 319 -2.33 0.62 12.17
N THR A 320 -2.27 0.98 10.88
CA THR A 320 -1.00 1.10 10.14
C THR A 320 -0.72 2.48 9.56
N ASP A 321 -1.68 3.40 9.63
CA ASP A 321 -1.67 4.72 8.98
C ASP A 321 -1.41 4.66 7.47
N GLY A 322 -1.67 3.52 6.83
CA GLY A 322 -1.36 3.28 5.42
C GLY A 322 0.14 3.35 5.11
N VAL A 323 1.00 3.04 6.06
CA VAL A 323 2.46 3.03 5.85
C VAL A 323 2.93 1.60 5.63
N ARG A 324 3.40 1.27 4.42
CA ARG A 324 3.82 -0.10 4.03
C ARG A 324 4.68 -0.81 5.08
N ARG A 325 5.70 -0.14 5.62
CA ARG A 325 6.59 -0.74 6.64
C ARG A 325 5.83 -1.13 7.91
N VAL A 326 4.82 -0.33 8.30
CA VAL A 326 3.97 -0.62 9.46
C VAL A 326 2.99 -1.74 9.14
N GLU A 327 2.47 -1.79 7.91
CA GLU A 327 1.65 -2.92 7.42
C GLU A 327 2.42 -4.25 7.47
N GLN A 328 3.64 -4.29 6.95
CA GLN A 328 4.53 -5.47 7.02
C GLN A 328 4.79 -5.90 8.46
N ALA A 329 5.17 -4.96 9.33
CA ALA A 329 5.38 -5.25 10.74
C ALA A 329 4.11 -5.77 11.43
N ALA A 330 2.93 -5.24 11.07
CA ALA A 330 1.66 -5.73 11.59
C ALA A 330 1.39 -7.17 11.15
N ILE A 331 1.67 -7.53 9.89
CA ILE A 331 1.56 -8.91 9.40
C ILE A 331 2.48 -9.84 10.20
N GLU A 332 3.76 -9.47 10.34
CA GLU A 332 4.74 -10.23 11.12
C GLU A 332 4.29 -10.41 12.58
N HIS A 333 3.76 -9.37 13.21
CA HIS A 333 3.23 -9.45 14.56
C HIS A 333 2.02 -10.39 14.67
N MET A 334 1.13 -10.43 13.67
CA MET A 334 0.00 -11.36 13.65
C MET A 334 0.48 -12.81 13.51
N ILE A 335 1.45 -13.06 12.63
CA ILE A 335 2.09 -14.38 12.46
C ILE A 335 2.75 -14.82 13.77
N ALA A 336 3.54 -13.94 14.41
CA ALA A 336 4.21 -14.22 15.67
C ALA A 336 3.24 -14.51 16.82
N ARG A 337 2.02 -13.96 16.77
CA ARG A 337 0.92 -14.23 17.70
C ARG A 337 0.14 -15.50 17.38
N GLN A 338 0.49 -16.20 16.30
CA GLN A 338 -0.18 -17.42 15.83
C GLN A 338 -1.69 -17.20 15.66
N VAL A 339 -2.09 -16.07 15.06
CA VAL A 339 -3.50 -15.86 14.69
C VAL A 339 -3.96 -16.99 13.77
N ASP A 340 -5.19 -17.44 13.95
CA ASP A 340 -5.76 -18.51 13.14
C ASP A 340 -6.13 -18.01 11.74
N GLY A 341 -6.33 -16.70 11.54
CA GLY A 341 -6.63 -16.10 10.24
C GLY A 341 -6.33 -14.60 10.24
N LEU A 342 -6.19 -14.04 9.04
CA LEU A 342 -5.80 -12.64 8.84
C LEU A 342 -6.73 -11.97 7.83
N ALA A 343 -7.43 -10.92 8.26
CA ALA A 343 -8.10 -9.96 7.39
C ALA A 343 -7.26 -8.68 7.31
N PHE A 344 -7.14 -8.08 6.14
CA PHE A 344 -6.29 -6.90 5.98
C PHE A 344 -6.81 -5.93 4.92
N ALA A 345 -6.95 -4.66 5.30
CA ALA A 345 -7.28 -3.53 4.44
C ALA A 345 -6.07 -2.59 4.44
N VAL A 346 -5.33 -2.56 3.34
CA VAL A 346 -4.02 -1.89 3.27
C VAL A 346 -3.82 -1.26 1.90
N PHE A 347 -3.05 -0.19 1.85
CA PHE A 347 -2.94 0.63 0.65
C PHE A 347 -1.69 0.31 -0.18
N HIS A 348 -0.64 -0.28 0.43
CA HIS A 348 0.67 -0.43 -0.20
C HIS A 348 1.27 -1.84 -0.10
N THR A 349 0.53 -2.80 0.45
CA THR A 349 0.99 -4.18 0.58
C THR A 349 0.96 -4.88 -0.79
N HIS A 350 2.11 -5.42 -1.18
CA HIS A 350 2.30 -6.19 -2.40
C HIS A 350 2.15 -7.69 -2.15
N ALA A 351 2.13 -8.47 -3.23
CA ALA A 351 1.93 -9.90 -3.11
C ALA A 351 3.01 -10.61 -2.25
N GLU A 352 4.24 -10.13 -2.34
CA GLU A 352 5.38 -10.60 -1.56
C GLU A 352 5.20 -10.42 -0.05
N ASP A 353 4.52 -9.37 0.39
CA ASP A 353 4.36 -9.03 1.81
C ASP A 353 3.44 -10.02 2.54
N LEU A 354 2.61 -10.74 1.79
CA LEU A 354 1.66 -11.72 2.30
C LEU A 354 2.22 -13.15 2.27
N LEU A 355 3.32 -13.38 1.55
CA LEU A 355 3.95 -14.71 1.46
C LEU A 355 4.23 -15.33 2.82
N PRO A 356 4.77 -14.60 3.83
CA PRO A 356 5.03 -15.20 5.14
C PRO A 356 3.76 -15.74 5.83
N ALA A 357 2.62 -15.06 5.67
CA ALA A 357 1.34 -15.52 6.24
C ALA A 357 0.82 -16.75 5.49
N ILE A 358 0.92 -16.74 4.16
CA ILE A 358 0.51 -17.85 3.29
C ILE A 358 1.36 -19.10 3.56
N GLU A 359 2.68 -18.96 3.66
CA GLU A 359 3.63 -20.04 3.97
C GLU A 359 3.42 -20.60 5.39
N ALA A 360 3.00 -19.76 6.33
CA ALA A 360 2.58 -20.19 7.67
C ALA A 360 1.23 -20.93 7.68
N GLY A 361 0.56 -21.06 6.53
CA GLY A 361 -0.73 -21.73 6.40
C GLY A 361 -1.90 -20.96 7.01
N ILE A 362 -1.75 -19.65 7.23
CA ILE A 362 -2.79 -18.79 7.79
C ILE A 362 -3.72 -18.40 6.63
N PRO A 363 -5.04 -18.62 6.71
CA PRO A 363 -5.99 -18.08 5.76
C PRO A 363 -5.96 -16.56 5.77
N VAL A 364 -5.82 -15.96 4.58
CA VAL A 364 -5.70 -14.53 4.38
C VAL A 364 -6.86 -14.03 3.52
N VAL A 365 -7.55 -12.99 3.99
CA VAL A 365 -8.60 -12.27 3.23
C VAL A 365 -8.22 -10.80 3.09
N ARG A 366 -8.09 -10.35 1.84
CA ARG A 366 -7.86 -8.96 1.47
C ARG A 366 -9.17 -8.18 1.42
N LEU A 367 -9.12 -6.95 1.93
CA LEU A 367 -10.22 -6.00 1.96
C LEU A 367 -9.89 -4.83 1.03
N GLY A 368 -10.56 -4.76 -0.13
CA GLY A 368 -10.33 -3.71 -1.13
C GLY A 368 -9.18 -3.99 -2.12
N GLY A 369 -9.22 -3.32 -3.27
CA GLY A 369 -8.29 -3.53 -4.39
C GLY A 369 -8.65 -4.73 -5.27
N ARG A 370 -8.21 -4.74 -6.54
CA ARG A 370 -8.48 -5.82 -7.51
C ARG A 370 -7.36 -6.84 -7.73
N LEU A 371 -6.29 -6.77 -6.95
CA LEU A 371 -5.16 -7.67 -7.13
C LEU A 371 -5.49 -9.07 -6.59
N VAL A 372 -5.86 -9.98 -7.50
CA VAL A 372 -6.03 -11.39 -7.18
C VAL A 372 -4.67 -12.05 -7.00
N GLN A 373 -4.43 -12.58 -5.81
CA GLN A 373 -3.24 -13.35 -5.47
C GLN A 373 -3.62 -14.75 -5.05
N ARG A 374 -2.90 -15.75 -5.56
CA ARG A 374 -3.09 -17.13 -5.15
C ARG A 374 -2.83 -17.28 -3.65
N GLY A 375 -3.74 -17.92 -2.93
CA GLY A 375 -3.67 -18.08 -1.47
C GLY A 375 -4.29 -16.93 -0.67
N VAL A 376 -4.81 -15.91 -1.36
CA VAL A 376 -5.45 -14.74 -0.75
C VAL A 376 -6.87 -14.63 -1.30
N ASP A 377 -7.86 -14.78 -0.44
CA ASP A 377 -9.23 -14.46 -0.80
C ASP A 377 -9.43 -12.94 -0.83
N LEU A 378 -10.36 -12.47 -1.64
CA LEU A 378 -10.65 -11.06 -1.83
C LEU A 378 -12.12 -10.79 -1.51
N VAL A 379 -12.38 -9.84 -0.61
CA VAL A 379 -13.72 -9.32 -0.32
C VAL A 379 -13.66 -7.80 -0.40
N HIS A 380 -14.42 -7.21 -1.31
CA HIS A 380 -14.34 -5.76 -1.53
C HIS A 380 -15.63 -5.17 -2.07
N SER A 381 -15.72 -3.84 -1.98
CA SER A 381 -16.72 -3.06 -2.70
C SER A 381 -16.35 -2.86 -4.16
N ASP A 382 -17.35 -2.66 -5.01
CA ASP A 382 -17.12 -2.18 -6.38
C ASP A 382 -16.81 -0.67 -6.38
N ASP A 383 -15.56 -0.33 -6.08
CA ASP A 383 -15.09 1.05 -5.98
C ASP A 383 -15.16 1.82 -7.31
N GLU A 384 -14.75 1.18 -8.41
CA GLU A 384 -14.83 1.76 -9.75
C GLU A 384 -16.29 1.96 -10.18
N GLY A 385 -17.12 0.91 -10.06
CA GLY A 385 -18.53 0.98 -10.43
C GLY A 385 -19.31 1.98 -9.57
N GLY A 386 -19.02 2.04 -8.27
CA GLY A 386 -19.62 3.00 -7.34
C GLY A 386 -19.25 4.44 -7.68
N ALA A 387 -17.98 4.73 -7.99
CA ALA A 387 -17.57 6.07 -8.40
C ALA A 387 -18.12 6.47 -9.77
N ALA A 388 -18.23 5.51 -10.70
CA ALA A 388 -18.90 5.72 -11.97
C ALA A 388 -20.39 6.04 -11.79
N GLU A 389 -21.09 5.35 -10.88
CA GLU A 389 -22.49 5.64 -10.54
C GLU A 389 -22.66 7.02 -9.90
N ALA A 390 -21.81 7.37 -8.94
CA ALA A 390 -21.79 8.70 -8.31
C ALA A 390 -21.61 9.82 -9.35
N THR A 391 -20.67 9.63 -10.27
CA THR A 391 -20.39 10.60 -11.34
C THR A 391 -21.57 10.69 -12.32
N ARG A 392 -22.15 9.56 -12.72
CA ARG A 392 -23.37 9.53 -13.56
C ARG A 392 -24.54 10.25 -12.87
N TYR A 393 -24.68 10.11 -11.56
CA TYR A 393 -25.71 10.83 -10.80
C TYR A 393 -25.49 12.34 -10.88
N LEU A 394 -24.29 12.85 -10.59
CA LEU A 394 -23.98 14.28 -10.71
C LEU A 394 -24.23 14.82 -12.12
N LEU A 395 -23.81 14.08 -13.16
CA LEU A 395 -24.10 14.43 -14.55
C LEU A 395 -25.61 14.47 -14.83
N SER A 396 -26.39 13.55 -14.24
CA SER A 396 -27.84 13.51 -14.39
C SER A 396 -28.56 14.68 -13.71
N CYS A 397 -27.97 15.25 -12.66
CA CYS A 397 -28.41 16.49 -12.01
C CYS A 397 -28.08 17.75 -12.83
N GLY A 398 -27.29 17.63 -13.90
CA GLY A 398 -26.94 18.74 -14.80
C GLY A 398 -25.55 19.34 -14.58
N TYR A 399 -24.80 18.90 -13.56
CA TYR A 399 -23.42 19.33 -13.33
C TYR A 399 -22.51 18.86 -14.47
N ARG A 400 -21.55 19.70 -14.86
CA ARG A 400 -20.64 19.41 -15.98
C ARG A 400 -19.18 19.53 -15.61
N ARG A 401 -18.84 20.40 -14.65
CA ARG A 401 -17.47 20.61 -14.19
C ARG A 401 -17.28 19.96 -12.82
N ILE A 402 -17.44 18.64 -12.80
CA ILE A 402 -17.35 17.82 -11.61
C ILE A 402 -15.87 17.64 -11.27
N ALA A 403 -15.45 18.02 -10.06
CA ALA A 403 -14.14 17.70 -9.53
C ALA A 403 -14.16 16.41 -8.70
N PHE A 404 -12.98 15.82 -8.52
CA PHE A 404 -12.77 14.64 -7.69
C PHE A 404 -11.68 14.93 -6.65
N VAL A 405 -12.01 14.82 -5.36
CA VAL A 405 -11.01 14.93 -4.27
C VAL A 405 -10.75 13.56 -3.70
N CYS A 406 -9.49 13.12 -3.74
CA CYS A 406 -9.07 11.79 -3.33
C CYS A 406 -7.91 11.80 -2.35
N GLY A 407 -7.64 10.63 -1.77
CA GLY A 407 -6.39 10.34 -1.09
C GLY A 407 -5.17 10.37 -2.03
N PRO A 408 -3.99 9.97 -1.53
CA PRO A 408 -2.76 10.07 -2.31
C PRO A 408 -2.83 9.21 -3.58
N ALA A 409 -2.15 9.67 -4.63
CA ALA A 409 -2.18 9.00 -5.92
C ALA A 409 -1.58 7.59 -5.80
N ALA A 410 -2.26 6.60 -6.42
CA ALA A 410 -1.92 5.17 -6.41
C ALA A 410 -2.19 4.40 -5.09
N GLU A 411 -2.93 4.96 -4.14
CA GLU A 411 -3.20 4.30 -2.84
C GLU A 411 -4.63 3.78 -2.70
N GLY A 412 -4.78 2.50 -2.34
CA GLY A 412 -6.06 1.92 -1.95
C GLY A 412 -7.18 2.12 -2.98
N PRO A 413 -8.40 2.52 -2.56
CA PRO A 413 -9.52 2.69 -3.48
C PRO A 413 -9.36 3.91 -4.40
N ALA A 414 -8.34 4.76 -4.21
CA ALA A 414 -8.16 6.00 -4.96
C ALA A 414 -8.05 5.75 -6.47
N ALA A 415 -7.25 4.77 -6.88
CA ALA A 415 -7.04 4.48 -8.29
C ALA A 415 -8.34 4.00 -8.97
N GLU A 416 -9.08 3.10 -8.32
CA GLU A 416 -10.33 2.55 -8.84
C GLU A 416 -11.44 3.60 -8.89
N ARG A 417 -11.63 4.37 -7.82
CA ARG A 417 -12.64 5.43 -7.78
C ARG A 417 -12.34 6.53 -8.81
N VAL A 418 -11.07 6.91 -8.98
CA VAL A 418 -10.66 7.88 -10.04
C VAL A 418 -10.89 7.29 -11.44
N ALA A 419 -10.64 5.99 -11.65
CA ALA A 419 -10.91 5.33 -12.93
C ALA A 419 -12.42 5.37 -13.24
N GLY A 420 -13.28 5.02 -12.28
CA GLY A 420 -14.73 5.06 -12.44
C GLY A 420 -15.26 6.46 -12.74
N TYR A 421 -14.76 7.47 -12.02
CA TYR A 421 -15.07 8.88 -12.27
C TYR A 421 -14.68 9.31 -13.70
N ARG A 422 -13.45 9.02 -14.13
CA ARG A 422 -12.98 9.38 -15.48
C ARG A 422 -13.75 8.64 -16.57
N GLY A 423 -14.05 7.35 -16.38
CA GLY A 423 -14.85 6.55 -17.31
C GLY A 423 -16.24 7.13 -17.51
N ALA A 424 -16.94 7.45 -16.42
CA ALA A 424 -18.27 8.03 -16.48
C ALA A 424 -18.31 9.41 -17.16
N LEU A 425 -17.29 10.26 -16.95
CA LEU A 425 -17.16 11.53 -17.69
C LEU A 425 -16.96 11.30 -19.18
N ALA A 426 -16.06 10.38 -19.55
CA ALA A 426 -15.77 10.05 -20.94
C ALA A 426 -17.01 9.51 -21.67
N ASP A 427 -17.78 8.62 -21.03
CA ASP A 427 -19.02 8.06 -21.57
C ASP A 427 -20.08 9.15 -21.81
N ALA A 428 -20.08 10.22 -21.01
CA ALA A 428 -20.95 11.38 -21.17
C ALA A 428 -20.41 12.44 -22.15
N GLY A 429 -19.27 12.20 -22.80
CA GLY A 429 -18.62 13.15 -23.70
C GLY A 429 -17.99 14.35 -23.01
N VAL A 430 -17.76 14.27 -21.69
CA VAL A 430 -17.08 15.31 -20.91
C VAL A 430 -15.58 14.98 -20.89
N ALA A 431 -14.75 15.87 -21.44
CA ALA A 431 -13.32 15.66 -21.47
C ALA A 431 -12.72 15.69 -20.04
N PRO A 432 -11.96 14.66 -19.63
CA PRO A 432 -11.37 14.64 -18.30
C PRO A 432 -10.29 15.73 -18.16
N ASP A 433 -10.51 16.66 -17.24
CA ASP A 433 -9.53 17.69 -16.86
C ASP A 433 -8.68 17.20 -15.68
N ARG A 434 -7.36 17.12 -15.87
CA ARG A 434 -6.43 16.70 -14.81
C ARG A 434 -6.42 17.69 -13.63
N ALA A 435 -6.70 18.97 -13.87
CA ALA A 435 -6.75 19.99 -12.82
C ALA A 435 -7.95 19.79 -11.87
N LEU A 436 -8.97 19.04 -12.30
CA LEU A 436 -10.15 18.72 -11.49
C LEU A 436 -9.97 17.49 -10.59
N VAL A 437 -8.76 16.92 -10.50
CA VAL A 437 -8.45 15.83 -9.57
C VAL A 437 -7.45 16.31 -8.54
N ALA A 438 -7.88 16.40 -7.28
CA ALA A 438 -7.03 16.78 -6.16
C ALA A 438 -6.66 15.55 -5.31
N HIS A 439 -5.37 15.24 -5.22
CA HIS A 439 -4.84 14.22 -4.34
C HIS A 439 -4.37 14.84 -3.02
N THR A 440 -4.91 14.35 -1.92
CA THR A 440 -4.69 14.81 -0.54
C THR A 440 -4.66 13.59 0.41
N HIS A 441 -5.00 13.74 1.68
CA HIS A 441 -5.14 12.63 2.63
C HIS A 441 -6.61 12.23 2.83
N PHE A 442 -6.89 10.97 3.17
CA PHE A 442 -8.22 10.44 3.50
C PHE A 442 -8.76 10.96 4.85
N SER A 443 -8.76 12.28 5.03
CA SER A 443 -9.15 12.95 6.27
C SER A 443 -10.03 14.15 5.97
N ARG A 444 -10.71 14.65 7.00
CA ARG A 444 -11.54 15.86 6.90
C ARG A 444 -10.71 17.08 6.48
N ALA A 445 -9.49 17.20 7.03
CA ALA A 445 -8.55 18.24 6.66
C ALA A 445 -8.08 18.11 5.20
N GLY A 446 -7.81 16.89 4.73
CA GLY A 446 -7.44 16.62 3.33
C GLY A 446 -8.57 16.97 2.36
N GLY A 447 -9.81 16.60 2.68
CA GLY A 447 -10.99 17.01 1.92
C GLY A 447 -11.13 18.52 1.80
N ALA A 448 -10.98 19.24 2.93
CA ALA A 448 -11.01 20.69 2.97
C ALA A 448 -9.87 21.32 2.13
N GLU A 449 -8.64 20.83 2.26
CA GLU A 449 -7.48 21.30 1.47
C GLU A 449 -7.74 21.12 -0.04
N GLY A 450 -8.19 19.93 -0.44
CA GLY A 450 -8.44 19.61 -1.83
C GLY A 450 -9.50 20.51 -2.47
N VAL A 451 -10.63 20.71 -1.78
CA VAL A 451 -11.69 21.60 -2.27
C VAL A 451 -11.26 23.06 -2.28
N ALA A 452 -10.56 23.54 -1.26
CA ALA A 452 -10.07 24.91 -1.23
C ALA A 452 -9.19 25.23 -2.45
N ARG A 453 -8.29 24.30 -2.82
CA ARG A 453 -7.43 24.41 -4.00
C ARG A 453 -8.23 24.38 -5.31
N LEU A 454 -9.22 23.51 -5.42
CA LEU A 454 -10.06 23.41 -6.62
C LEU A 454 -10.91 24.67 -6.85
N LEU A 455 -11.37 25.29 -5.77
CA LEU A 455 -12.14 26.54 -5.82
C LEU A 455 -11.28 27.78 -6.14
N GLU A 456 -9.95 27.64 -6.23
CA GLU A 456 -9.02 28.70 -6.67
C GLU A 456 -8.69 28.64 -8.16
N LEU A 457 -9.18 27.62 -8.87
CA LEU A 457 -9.05 27.54 -10.33
C LEU A 457 -9.76 28.73 -10.99
N ALA A 458 -9.24 29.16 -12.15
CA ALA A 458 -9.85 30.23 -12.95
C ALA A 458 -11.33 29.92 -13.29
N GLU A 459 -11.61 28.65 -13.53
CA GLU A 459 -12.96 28.10 -13.65
C GLU A 459 -13.13 27.03 -12.56
N PRO A 460 -13.73 27.38 -11.40
CA PRO A 460 -13.94 26.44 -10.31
C PRO A 460 -14.99 25.37 -10.69
N PRO A 461 -14.98 24.20 -10.04
CA PRO A 461 -15.99 23.17 -10.27
C PRO A 461 -17.39 23.57 -9.76
N ASP A 462 -18.42 23.02 -10.38
CA ASP A 462 -19.83 23.16 -9.98
C ASP A 462 -20.30 22.00 -9.06
N ALA A 463 -19.56 20.90 -9.05
CA ALA A 463 -19.77 19.77 -8.15
C ALA A 463 -18.44 19.15 -7.74
N VAL A 464 -18.39 18.55 -6.56
CA VAL A 464 -17.25 17.77 -6.09
C VAL A 464 -17.69 16.39 -5.59
N LEU A 465 -17.08 15.36 -6.16
CA LEU A 465 -17.13 14.00 -5.66
C LEU A 465 -15.90 13.76 -4.78
N CYS A 466 -16.12 13.52 -3.50
CA CYS A 466 -15.07 13.19 -2.56
C CYS A 466 -14.93 11.68 -2.43
N ALA A 467 -13.69 11.22 -2.29
CA ALA A 467 -13.40 9.80 -2.21
C ALA A 467 -13.99 9.15 -0.97
N ASN A 468 -14.29 9.86 0.11
CA ASN A 468 -15.14 9.36 1.19
C ASN A 468 -15.90 10.49 1.89
N ASP A 469 -16.83 10.12 2.77
CA ASP A 469 -17.69 11.06 3.49
C ASP A 469 -16.93 11.96 4.46
N VAL A 470 -15.85 11.45 5.08
CA VAL A 470 -15.01 12.27 5.98
C VAL A 470 -14.38 13.43 5.20
N MET A 471 -13.90 13.17 3.98
CA MET A 471 -13.40 14.20 3.07
C MET A 471 -14.53 15.12 2.58
N ALA A 472 -15.69 14.57 2.26
CA ALA A 472 -16.86 15.35 1.84
C ALA A 472 -17.35 16.32 2.93
N ILE A 473 -17.29 15.93 4.19
CA ILE A 473 -17.58 16.83 5.31
C ILE A 473 -16.57 17.98 5.36
N GLY A 474 -15.29 17.71 5.07
CA GLY A 474 -14.28 18.75 4.88
C GLY A 474 -14.60 19.70 3.71
N ALA A 475 -15.16 19.18 2.62
CA ALA A 475 -15.65 19.99 1.51
C ALA A 475 -16.81 20.90 1.93
N LEU A 476 -17.77 20.38 2.71
CA LEU A 476 -18.87 21.16 3.28
C LEU A 476 -18.36 22.29 4.21
N ASP A 477 -17.32 22.02 5.00
CA ASP A 477 -16.71 23.07 5.84
C ASP A 477 -16.17 24.24 5.00
N VAL A 478 -15.49 23.94 3.90
CA VAL A 478 -14.94 24.96 3.00
C VAL A 478 -16.05 25.73 2.28
N ALA A 479 -17.09 25.02 1.82
CA ALA A 479 -18.24 25.66 1.20
C ALA A 479 -18.91 26.65 2.17
N ALA A 480 -19.14 26.23 3.42
CA ALA A 480 -19.70 27.08 4.46
C ALA A 480 -18.80 28.29 4.78
N GLN A 481 -17.49 28.08 4.91
CA GLN A 481 -16.53 29.16 5.18
C GLN A 481 -16.47 30.20 4.05
N ARG A 482 -16.68 29.77 2.80
CA ARG A 482 -16.72 30.65 1.62
C ARG A 482 -18.12 31.21 1.33
N GLY A 483 -19.11 30.88 2.15
CA GLY A 483 -20.49 31.32 1.96
C GLY A 483 -21.18 30.74 0.72
N LEU A 484 -20.70 29.60 0.21
CA LEU A 484 -21.30 28.90 -0.93
C LEU A 484 -22.55 28.13 -0.47
N ARG A 485 -23.62 28.21 -1.25
CA ARG A 485 -24.82 27.41 -1.04
C ARG A 485 -24.59 26.02 -1.60
N VAL A 486 -24.79 25.00 -0.78
CA VAL A 486 -24.77 23.60 -1.22
C VAL A 486 -26.23 23.13 -1.30
N PRO A 487 -26.73 22.65 -2.46
CA PRO A 487 -25.98 22.30 -3.67
C PRO A 487 -25.86 23.40 -4.73
N ASP A 488 -26.58 24.53 -4.60
CA ASP A 488 -26.79 25.50 -5.68
C ASP A 488 -25.51 26.09 -6.31
N ASP A 489 -24.52 26.43 -5.49
CA ASP A 489 -23.25 27.03 -5.92
C ASP A 489 -22.14 25.97 -6.03
N LEU A 490 -22.23 24.89 -5.25
CA LEU A 490 -21.32 23.75 -5.27
C LEU A 490 -22.05 22.51 -4.74
N ALA A 491 -22.31 21.52 -5.57
CA ALA A 491 -22.76 20.22 -5.09
C ALA A 491 -21.62 19.43 -4.45
N VAL A 492 -21.91 18.74 -3.35
CA VAL A 492 -20.93 17.93 -2.62
C VAL A 492 -21.48 16.51 -2.48
N MET A 493 -20.73 15.54 -2.96
CA MET A 493 -21.06 14.11 -2.84
C MET A 493 -19.91 13.35 -2.18
N GLY A 494 -20.25 12.43 -1.29
CA GLY A 494 -19.29 11.57 -0.60
C GLY A 494 -19.28 10.11 -1.06
N PHE A 495 -18.66 9.26 -0.23
CA PHE A 495 -18.62 7.81 -0.36
C PHE A 495 -18.49 7.22 1.05
N ASP A 496 -19.19 6.11 1.32
CA ASP A 496 -19.23 5.28 2.54
C ASP A 496 -20.59 5.26 3.28
N ASP A 497 -21.38 6.33 3.22
CA ASP A 497 -22.62 6.52 4.01
C ASP A 497 -22.42 6.34 5.52
N ILE A 498 -21.41 7.03 6.07
CA ILE A 498 -21.17 7.06 7.51
C ILE A 498 -22.33 7.76 8.24
N ASP A 499 -22.55 7.46 9.52
CA ASP A 499 -23.63 8.07 10.31
C ASP A 499 -23.66 9.61 10.22
N ALA A 500 -22.48 10.24 10.21
CA ALA A 500 -22.34 11.69 10.11
C ALA A 500 -22.90 12.27 8.79
N ALA A 501 -22.97 11.48 7.71
CA ALA A 501 -23.51 11.92 6.42
C ALA A 501 -24.98 12.38 6.53
N GLY A 502 -25.77 11.77 7.42
CA GLY A 502 -27.15 12.19 7.71
C GLY A 502 -27.28 13.31 8.75
N MET A 503 -26.21 13.62 9.49
CA MET A 503 -26.22 14.59 10.61
C MET A 503 -25.69 15.97 10.23
N VAL A 504 -24.88 16.06 9.18
CA VAL A 504 -24.39 17.34 8.64
C VAL A 504 -25.48 18.09 7.89
N SER A 505 -25.30 19.40 7.74
CA SER A 505 -26.23 20.29 7.03
C SER A 505 -25.51 21.00 5.89
N PRO A 506 -25.95 20.85 4.62
CA PRO A 506 -27.01 19.92 4.18
C PRO A 506 -26.62 18.46 4.41
N GLY A 507 -27.62 17.57 4.50
CA GLY A 507 -27.37 16.13 4.58
C GLY A 507 -26.64 15.67 3.31
N LEU A 508 -25.61 14.84 3.50
CA LEU A 508 -24.65 14.47 2.46
C LEU A 508 -25.20 13.36 1.56
N THR A 509 -25.37 13.65 0.27
CA THR A 509 -25.55 12.65 -0.78
C THR A 509 -24.25 11.86 -0.93
N THR A 510 -24.34 10.52 -0.99
CA THR A 510 -23.16 9.64 -0.94
C THR A 510 -23.42 8.27 -1.57
N MET A 511 -22.38 7.50 -1.81
CA MET A 511 -22.48 6.07 -2.11
C MET A 511 -22.35 5.27 -0.80
N ALA A 512 -23.38 4.55 -0.39
CA ALA A 512 -23.28 3.63 0.74
C ALA A 512 -22.35 2.45 0.38
N ASN A 513 -21.19 2.44 1.04
CA ASN A 513 -20.19 1.39 0.94
C ASN A 513 -20.45 0.39 2.08
N PRO A 514 -20.84 -0.87 1.78
CA PRO A 514 -21.40 -1.80 2.75
C PRO A 514 -20.33 -2.42 3.69
N ALA A 515 -19.72 -1.59 4.54
CA ALA A 515 -18.61 -1.97 5.41
C ALA A 515 -18.97 -3.12 6.36
N LEU A 516 -20.17 -3.08 6.94
CA LEU A 516 -20.67 -4.13 7.83
C LEU A 516 -20.80 -5.46 7.08
N GLU A 517 -21.42 -5.45 5.89
CA GLU A 517 -21.57 -6.66 5.08
C GLU A 517 -20.23 -7.20 4.59
N ILE A 518 -19.27 -6.34 4.22
CA ILE A 518 -17.89 -6.72 3.87
C ILE A 518 -17.23 -7.43 5.06
N GLY A 519 -17.36 -6.88 6.27
CA GLY A 519 -16.84 -7.49 7.49
C GLY A 519 -17.46 -8.87 7.76
N GLN A 520 -18.77 -9.00 7.64
CA GLN A 520 -19.48 -10.27 7.82
C GLN A 520 -19.04 -11.32 6.80
N ALA A 521 -18.96 -10.94 5.52
CA ALA A 521 -18.55 -11.84 4.44
C ALA A 521 -17.08 -12.30 4.60
N THR A 522 -16.21 -11.40 5.06
CA THR A 522 -14.81 -11.70 5.38
C THR A 522 -14.71 -12.75 6.50
N ALA A 523 -15.49 -12.59 7.57
CA ALA A 523 -15.50 -13.55 8.67
C ALA A 523 -16.03 -14.92 8.22
N VAL A 524 -17.11 -14.95 7.42
CA VAL A 524 -17.62 -16.21 6.84
C VAL A 524 -16.52 -16.89 6.04
N ARG A 525 -15.83 -16.16 5.15
CA ARG A 525 -14.76 -16.71 4.33
C ARG A 525 -13.60 -17.28 5.16
N LEU A 526 -13.14 -16.55 6.18
CA LEU A 526 -12.10 -17.02 7.09
C LEU A 526 -12.53 -18.31 7.82
N LEU A 527 -13.77 -18.37 8.30
CA LEU A 527 -14.29 -19.54 9.00
C LEU A 527 -14.44 -20.76 8.07
N GLU A 528 -14.83 -20.56 6.82
CA GLU A 528 -14.89 -21.62 5.80
C GLU A 528 -13.49 -22.20 5.52
N ARG A 529 -12.49 -21.34 5.32
CA ARG A 529 -11.08 -21.76 5.16
C ARG A 529 -10.59 -22.54 6.37
N LEU A 530 -10.87 -22.05 7.58
CA LEU A 530 -10.50 -22.69 8.83
C LEU A 530 -11.18 -24.05 9.06
N ARG A 531 -12.32 -24.31 8.41
CA ARG A 531 -13.00 -25.60 8.45
C ARG A 531 -12.56 -26.55 7.34
N GLY A 532 -11.76 -26.07 6.38
CA GLY A 532 -11.40 -26.83 5.17
C GLY A 532 -12.60 -27.04 4.24
N ALA A 533 -13.52 -26.08 4.19
CA ALA A 533 -14.75 -26.18 3.39
C ALA A 533 -14.60 -25.59 1.96
N VAL A 534 -13.44 -25.05 1.62
CA VAL A 534 -13.16 -24.34 0.36
C VAL A 534 -11.80 -24.81 -0.14
N ASP A 535 -11.80 -25.45 -1.33
CA ASP A 535 -10.63 -26.07 -1.93
C ASP A 535 -9.96 -25.16 -2.98
N GLU A 536 -10.65 -24.13 -3.45
CA GLU A 536 -10.13 -23.18 -4.44
C GLU A 536 -8.91 -22.42 -3.88
N PRO A 537 -7.86 -22.15 -4.67
CA PRO A 537 -6.66 -21.46 -4.16
C PRO A 537 -6.92 -20.02 -3.68
N SER A 538 -7.96 -19.37 -4.19
CA SER A 538 -8.39 -18.00 -3.86
C SER A 538 -9.80 -17.79 -4.41
N THR A 539 -10.59 -16.96 -3.76
CA THR A 539 -11.95 -16.58 -4.16
C THR A 539 -12.11 -15.07 -4.13
N GLU A 540 -13.04 -14.54 -4.92
CA GLU A 540 -13.37 -13.13 -4.97
C GLU A 540 -14.86 -12.95 -4.67
N LEU A 541 -15.18 -11.97 -3.83
CA LEU A 541 -16.53 -11.54 -3.53
C LEU A 541 -16.63 -10.02 -3.61
N VAL A 542 -17.48 -9.55 -4.50
CA VAL A 542 -17.79 -8.14 -4.69
C VAL A 542 -19.11 -7.81 -3.99
N VAL A 543 -19.10 -6.81 -3.11
CA VAL A 543 -20.29 -6.30 -2.43
C VAL A 543 -20.67 -4.96 -3.07
N PRO A 544 -21.85 -4.82 -3.68
CA PRO A 544 -22.19 -3.62 -4.44
C PRO A 544 -22.41 -2.40 -3.53
N ALA A 545 -21.84 -1.26 -3.92
CA ALA A 545 -22.18 0.04 -3.34
C ALA A 545 -23.54 0.53 -3.90
N ARG A 546 -24.21 1.42 -3.18
CA ARG A 546 -25.55 1.92 -3.55
C ARG A 546 -25.69 3.42 -3.31
N LEU A 547 -26.28 4.15 -4.25
CA LEU A 547 -26.50 5.59 -4.11
C LEU A 547 -27.51 5.92 -3.00
N VAL A 548 -27.14 6.84 -2.12
CA VAL A 548 -27.99 7.43 -1.07
C VAL A 548 -28.12 8.93 -1.31
N ARG A 549 -29.31 9.35 -1.76
CA ARG A 549 -29.60 10.75 -2.09
C ARG A 549 -30.02 11.53 -0.85
N ARG A 550 -29.42 12.70 -0.65
CA ARG A 550 -29.78 13.69 0.37
C ARG A 550 -29.77 15.09 -0.25
N GLN A 551 -29.53 16.14 0.53
CA GLN A 551 -29.70 17.53 0.08
C GLN A 551 -28.45 18.13 -0.56
N SER A 552 -27.27 17.52 -0.41
CA SER A 552 -26.01 18.15 -0.84
C SER A 552 -25.66 17.99 -2.32
N ALA A 553 -26.35 17.13 -3.08
CA ALA A 553 -26.15 16.92 -4.51
C ALA A 553 -27.34 16.28 -5.22
#